data_AF-A0A2E5KSJ4-F1
#
_entry.id   AF-A0A2E5KSJ4-F1
#
_cell.length_a   1.000
_cell.length_b   1.000
_cell.length_c   1.000
_cell.angle_alpha   90.00
_cell.angle_beta   90.00
_cell.angle_gamma   90.00
#
_symmetry.space_group_name_H-M   'P 1'
#
loop_
_entity.id
_entity.type
_entity.pdbx_description
1 polymer ?
#
loop_
_entity_poly.entity_id
_entity_poly.type
_entity_poly.pdbx_seq_one_letter_code
_entity_poly.pdbx_strand_id
1 'polypeptide(L)'
;MVIHASDVDGKFGFIVSPAIDDASLCADVRRHDYDRYLCTLFAPRERRADLIALLAFNLELSRLRERVTELTLGQIRLTWWHETIEGVFDGHPRQHPVAQSLERMVGDYGLSRRMFEEMIDSRTKEFDETGFASLGELESFAEQTSGALQCVSLKVLEVDETEAVEAARRVGLAWALVGLCRSVPYHARLGRVYLPRDLLASADLAPSAVAAMRDGSRLEPVIEAVLELAAEHLTAARRLKPNVPPGALPVLLPATLATSYLRDLSVRKSDPFAIPGEANPILRQLRLIWASWTKRY
;
A
#
# COMPACT_ATOMS: atom_id res chain seq x y z
N MET A 1 26.38 62.92 21.36
CA MET A 1 26.32 62.21 22.66
C MET A 1 26.22 60.72 22.33
N VAL A 2 27.33 59.99 22.53
CA VAL A 2 27.48 58.51 22.66
C VAL A 2 27.07 57.64 21.44
N ILE A 3 28.01 57.20 20.58
CA ILE A 3 28.77 55.91 20.54
C ILE A 3 27.95 54.66 20.09
N HIS A 4 28.35 54.13 18.91
CA HIS A 4 28.42 52.74 18.40
C HIS A 4 27.61 51.59 19.04
N ALA A 5 26.98 50.74 18.20
CA ALA A 5 27.54 49.48 17.67
C ALA A 5 26.44 48.58 17.07
N SER A 6 26.81 47.91 15.98
CA SER A 6 26.17 46.77 15.30
C SER A 6 25.70 45.64 16.20
N ASP A 7 24.60 44.96 15.83
CA ASP A 7 24.66 43.50 15.70
C ASP A 7 23.60 42.90 14.77
N VAL A 8 24.07 41.88 14.06
CA VAL A 8 23.34 40.99 13.16
C VAL A 8 22.67 39.95 14.03
N ASP A 9 21.38 39.65 13.82
CA ASP A 9 20.83 38.38 14.28
C ASP A 9 19.73 37.87 13.34
N GLY A 10 20.14 36.91 12.52
CA GLY A 10 19.26 36.10 11.72
C GLY A 10 18.36 35.27 12.62
N LYS A 11 17.04 35.44 12.46
CA LYS A 11 16.06 34.46 12.90
C LYS A 11 15.42 33.86 11.65
N PHE A 12 16.05 32.80 11.15
CA PHE A 12 15.34 31.76 10.40
C PHE A 12 14.29 31.18 11.35
N GLY A 13 13.08 31.74 11.29
CA GLY A 13 11.93 31.17 11.95
C GLY A 13 11.60 29.86 11.26
N PHE A 14 12.02 28.74 11.85
CA PHE A 14 11.35 27.47 11.62
C PHE A 14 9.90 27.66 12.07
N ILE A 15 9.00 27.86 11.11
CA ILE A 15 7.57 27.70 11.34
C ILE A 15 7.40 26.21 11.64
N VAL A 16 7.41 25.87 12.92
CA VAL A 16 6.88 24.58 13.39
C VAL A 16 5.39 24.65 13.06
N SER A 17 5.04 24.15 11.88
CA SER A 17 3.66 23.91 11.47
C SER A 17 2.99 23.13 12.60
N PRO A 18 1.78 23.51 13.05
CA PRO A 18 1.12 22.87 14.18
C PRO A 18 1.14 21.37 13.94
N ALA A 19 1.55 20.60 14.96
CA ALA A 19 1.66 19.16 14.87
C ALA A 19 0.37 18.63 14.24
N ILE A 20 0.45 18.28 12.95
CA ILE A 20 -0.60 17.53 12.29
C ILE A 20 -0.79 16.29 13.14
N ASP A 21 -1.98 15.71 13.13
CA ASP A 21 -2.32 14.54 13.95
C ASP A 21 -1.57 13.26 13.50
N ASP A 22 -0.28 13.37 13.23
CA ASP A 22 0.71 12.36 12.92
C ASP A 22 0.69 11.24 13.97
N ALA A 23 0.33 11.56 15.22
CA ALA A 23 0.16 10.58 16.28
C ALA A 23 -1.07 9.67 16.03
N SER A 24 -2.22 10.21 15.63
CA SER A 24 -3.39 9.39 15.28
C SER A 24 -3.17 8.62 13.98
N LEU A 25 -2.58 9.25 12.95
CA LEU A 25 -2.23 8.58 11.70
C LEU A 25 -1.29 7.40 11.95
N CYS A 26 -0.25 7.60 12.78
CA CYS A 26 0.66 6.54 13.19
C CYS A 26 -0.05 5.43 13.96
N ALA A 27 -0.96 5.76 14.88
CA ALA A 27 -1.72 4.78 15.64
C ALA A 27 -2.63 3.93 14.73
N ASP A 28 -3.32 4.57 13.77
CA ASP A 28 -4.21 3.90 12.83
C ASP A 28 -3.45 2.98 11.87
N VAL A 29 -2.36 3.46 11.27
CA VAL A 29 -1.50 2.65 10.40
C VAL A 29 -0.87 1.52 11.19
N ARG A 30 -0.38 1.75 12.42
CA ARG A 30 0.15 0.68 13.26
C ARG A 30 -0.91 -0.39 13.58
N ARG A 31 -2.17 0.01 13.77
CA ARG A 31 -3.26 -0.91 14.11
C ARG A 31 -3.75 -1.71 12.91
N HIS A 32 -3.80 -1.11 11.74
CA HIS A 32 -4.48 -1.69 10.58
C HIS A 32 -3.54 -2.08 9.44
N ASP A 33 -2.29 -1.65 9.47
CA ASP A 33 -1.25 -1.96 8.49
C ASP A 33 0.13 -2.09 9.17
N TYR A 34 0.16 -2.97 10.18
CA TYR A 34 1.32 -3.15 11.04
C TYR A 34 2.60 -3.51 10.27
N ASP A 35 2.48 -4.28 9.20
CA ASP A 35 3.63 -4.72 8.41
C ASP A 35 4.30 -3.56 7.68
N ARG A 36 3.53 -2.71 6.98
CA ARG A 36 4.10 -1.54 6.31
C ARG A 36 4.49 -0.45 7.31
N TYR A 37 3.78 -0.32 8.44
CA TYR A 37 4.23 0.48 9.58
C TYR A 37 5.66 0.10 10.01
N LEU A 38 5.93 -1.19 10.22
CA LEU A 38 7.27 -1.66 10.60
C LEU A 38 8.32 -1.30 9.55
N CYS A 39 8.01 -1.39 8.26
CA CYS A 39 8.93 -1.00 7.18
C CYS A 39 9.31 0.50 7.26
N THR A 40 8.37 1.39 7.63
CA THR A 40 8.67 2.82 7.81
C THR A 40 9.70 3.10 8.91
N LEU A 41 9.83 2.22 9.91
CA LEU A 41 10.79 2.38 11.00
C LEU A 41 12.26 2.26 10.55
N PHE A 42 12.49 1.75 9.34
CA PHE A 42 13.82 1.67 8.72
C PHE A 42 14.15 2.89 7.86
N ALA A 43 13.20 3.80 7.63
CA ALA A 43 13.44 5.06 6.93
C ALA A 43 14.12 6.10 7.84
N PRO A 44 14.77 7.15 7.25
CA PRO A 44 15.23 8.31 8.00
C PRO A 44 14.10 8.91 8.84
N ARG A 45 14.41 9.35 10.06
CA ARG A 45 13.43 9.73 11.08
C ARG A 45 12.49 10.84 10.58
N GLU A 46 13.06 11.78 9.84
CA GLU A 46 12.43 12.92 9.20
C GLU A 46 11.42 12.54 8.11
N ARG A 47 11.59 11.40 7.44
CA ARG A 47 10.68 10.94 6.37
C ARG A 47 9.56 10.02 6.86
N ARG A 48 9.61 9.56 8.12
CA ARG A 48 8.67 8.54 8.64
C ARG A 48 7.23 9.04 8.71
N ALA A 49 7.03 10.29 9.13
CA ALA A 49 5.70 10.87 9.25
C ALA A 49 5.01 10.95 7.87
N ASP A 50 5.75 11.35 6.84
CA ASP A 50 5.24 11.44 5.47
C ASP A 50 4.92 10.07 4.87
N LEU A 51 5.78 9.07 5.11
CA LEU A 51 5.49 7.68 4.73
C LEU A 51 4.24 7.15 5.45
N ILE A 52 4.07 7.45 6.73
CA ILE A 52 2.88 7.07 7.50
C ILE A 52 1.64 7.78 6.94
N ALA A 53 1.73 9.05 6.55
CA ALA A 53 0.61 9.77 5.94
C ALA A 53 0.17 9.15 4.60
N LEU A 54 1.11 8.70 3.76
CA LEU A 54 0.80 7.96 2.53
C LEU A 54 0.13 6.61 2.83
N LEU A 55 0.62 5.88 3.83
CA LEU A 55 -0.01 4.63 4.26
C LEU A 55 -1.42 4.88 4.80
N ALA A 56 -1.62 5.97 5.54
CA ALA A 56 -2.94 6.36 6.06
C ALA A 56 -3.90 6.75 4.93
N PHE A 57 -3.44 7.48 3.90
CA PHE A 57 -4.23 7.73 2.69
C PHE A 57 -4.68 6.43 2.03
N ASN A 58 -3.74 5.51 1.78
CA ASN A 58 -4.09 4.21 1.21
C ASN A 58 -5.06 3.43 2.11
N LEU A 59 -4.89 3.50 3.43
CA LEU A 59 -5.75 2.83 4.40
C LEU A 59 -7.19 3.37 4.36
N GLU A 60 -7.37 4.68 4.27
CA GLU A 60 -8.69 5.29 4.10
C GLU A 60 -9.38 4.79 2.83
N LEU A 61 -8.65 4.73 1.71
CA LEU A 61 -9.19 4.23 0.45
C LEU A 61 -9.54 2.74 0.50
N SER A 62 -8.63 1.89 1.00
CA SER A 62 -8.86 0.43 1.01
C SER A 62 -9.97 0.00 1.96
N ARG A 63 -10.25 0.80 3.00
CA ARG A 63 -11.32 0.50 3.97
C ARG A 63 -12.66 1.07 3.57
N LEU A 64 -12.75 1.84 2.48
CA LEU A 64 -14.04 2.31 1.96
C LEU A 64 -15.00 1.14 1.74
N ARG A 65 -14.51 0.05 1.15
CA ARG A 65 -15.33 -1.13 0.90
C ARG A 65 -15.79 -1.75 2.21
N GLU A 66 -14.99 -1.78 3.28
CA GLU A 66 -15.42 -2.28 4.61
C GLU A 66 -16.55 -1.45 5.24
N ARG A 67 -16.53 -0.14 5.04
CA ARG A 67 -17.48 0.80 5.66
C ARG A 67 -18.76 0.98 4.84
N VAL A 68 -18.74 0.64 3.56
CA VAL A 68 -19.82 0.93 2.62
C VAL A 68 -20.13 -0.27 1.71
N THR A 69 -21.37 -0.73 1.79
CA THR A 69 -21.87 -1.85 0.96
C THR A 69 -22.45 -1.37 -0.37
N GLU A 70 -23.21 -0.27 -0.36
CA GLU A 70 -23.90 0.25 -1.54
C GLU A 70 -22.96 1.00 -2.49
N LEU A 71 -23.00 0.68 -3.78
CA LEU A 71 -22.18 1.34 -4.81
C LEU A 71 -22.35 2.86 -4.82
N THR A 72 -23.58 3.37 -4.70
CA THR A 72 -23.86 4.81 -4.70
C THR A 72 -23.19 5.54 -3.54
N LEU A 73 -23.22 4.97 -2.33
CA LEU A 73 -22.51 5.54 -1.18
C LEU A 73 -21.00 5.45 -1.37
N GLY A 74 -20.52 4.39 -2.01
CA GLY A 74 -19.11 4.23 -2.39
C GLY A 74 -18.65 5.34 -3.33
N GLN A 75 -19.42 5.60 -4.38
CA GLN A 75 -19.18 6.68 -5.34
C GLN A 75 -19.12 8.05 -4.65
N ILE A 76 -20.06 8.36 -3.76
CA ILE A 76 -20.04 9.62 -2.98
C ILE A 76 -18.74 9.76 -2.20
N ARG A 77 -18.26 8.67 -1.57
CA ARG A 77 -16.99 8.70 -0.82
C ARG A 77 -15.76 8.84 -1.72
N LEU A 78 -15.76 8.22 -2.89
CA LEU A 78 -14.67 8.37 -3.87
C LEU A 78 -14.65 9.78 -4.45
N THR A 79 -15.80 10.35 -4.82
CA THR A 79 -15.92 11.75 -5.23
C THR A 79 -15.42 12.70 -4.15
N TRP A 80 -15.77 12.45 -2.89
CA TRP A 80 -15.23 13.23 -1.77
C TRP A 80 -13.70 13.18 -1.72
N TRP A 81 -13.08 12.03 -1.99
CA TRP A 81 -11.62 11.89 -2.06
C TRP A 81 -11.01 12.60 -3.27
N HIS A 82 -11.66 12.56 -4.45
CA HIS A 82 -11.22 13.35 -5.60
C HIS A 82 -11.18 14.84 -5.28
N GLU A 83 -12.28 15.39 -4.75
CA GLU A 83 -12.35 16.81 -4.35
C GLU A 83 -11.32 17.15 -3.25
N THR A 84 -11.02 16.19 -2.37
CA THR A 84 -10.01 16.36 -1.32
C THR A 84 -8.61 16.44 -1.90
N ILE A 85 -8.27 15.55 -2.84
CA ILE A 85 -6.99 15.57 -3.55
C ILE A 85 -6.87 16.82 -4.44
N GLU A 86 -7.94 17.22 -5.11
CA GLU A 86 -7.98 18.49 -5.83
C GLU A 86 -7.61 19.66 -4.92
N GLY A 87 -8.29 19.80 -3.78
CA GLY A 87 -7.97 20.84 -2.79
C GLY A 87 -6.54 20.75 -2.25
N VAL A 88 -5.99 19.54 -2.05
CA VAL A 88 -4.58 19.32 -1.66
C VAL A 88 -3.62 19.91 -2.69
N PHE A 89 -3.84 19.62 -3.98
CA PHE A 89 -2.95 20.08 -5.05
C PHE A 89 -3.15 21.57 -5.40
N ASP A 90 -4.33 22.12 -5.09
CA ASP A 90 -4.64 23.53 -5.29
C ASP A 90 -4.22 24.41 -4.10
N GLY A 91 -3.61 23.84 -3.05
CA GLY A 91 -3.17 24.57 -1.84
C GLY A 91 -4.29 24.94 -0.86
N HIS A 92 -5.45 24.30 -0.99
CA HIS A 92 -6.64 24.49 -0.15
C HIS A 92 -7.12 23.16 0.46
N PRO A 93 -6.28 22.47 1.28
CA PRO A 93 -6.61 21.16 1.79
C PRO A 93 -7.80 21.24 2.76
N ARG A 94 -8.67 20.23 2.72
CA ARG A 94 -9.76 20.08 3.69
C ARG A 94 -9.19 19.90 5.11
N GLN A 95 -10.01 20.18 6.12
CA GLN A 95 -9.70 19.87 7.53
C GLN A 95 -9.77 18.36 7.79
N HIS A 96 -8.81 17.64 7.24
CA HIS A 96 -8.63 16.20 7.38
C HIS A 96 -7.13 15.93 7.55
N PRO A 97 -6.69 15.17 8.57
CA PRO A 97 -5.27 14.99 8.86
C PRO A 97 -4.45 14.50 7.67
N VAL A 98 -4.97 13.50 6.93
CA VAL A 98 -4.31 13.01 5.71
C VAL A 98 -4.19 14.11 4.64
N ALA A 99 -5.22 14.93 4.43
CA ALA A 99 -5.20 15.96 3.40
C ALA A 99 -4.18 17.07 3.73
N GLN A 100 -4.10 17.46 5.00
CA GLN A 100 -3.13 18.44 5.47
C GLN A 100 -1.69 17.92 5.37
N SER A 101 -1.45 16.64 5.70
CA SER A 101 -0.13 16.04 5.50
C SER A 101 0.25 15.98 4.02
N LEU A 102 -0.68 15.54 3.15
CA LEU A 102 -0.41 15.45 1.71
C LEU A 102 -0.11 16.81 1.08
N GLU A 103 -0.76 17.89 1.51
CA GLU A 103 -0.51 19.23 0.94
C GLU A 103 0.93 19.70 1.15
N ARG A 104 1.48 19.52 2.36
CA ARG A 104 2.90 19.80 2.62
C ARG A 104 3.79 18.98 1.69
N MET A 105 3.47 17.70 1.54
CA MET A 105 4.25 16.75 0.74
C MET A 105 4.24 17.06 -0.77
N VAL A 106 3.15 17.63 -1.29
CA VAL A 106 3.06 18.02 -2.72
C VAL A 106 4.15 19.03 -3.05
N GLY A 107 4.34 20.04 -2.21
CA GLY A 107 5.39 21.06 -2.38
C GLY A 107 6.80 20.50 -2.16
N ASP A 108 6.97 19.66 -1.14
CA ASP A 108 8.28 19.14 -0.74
C ASP A 108 8.86 18.11 -1.71
N TYR A 109 8.02 17.28 -2.33
CA TYR A 109 8.46 16.10 -3.10
C TYR A 109 8.03 16.08 -4.57
N GLY A 110 7.31 17.10 -5.05
CA GLY A 110 6.85 17.17 -6.43
C GLY A 110 5.93 16.00 -6.81
N LEU A 111 4.98 15.68 -5.92
CA LEU A 111 4.07 14.56 -6.11
C LEU A 111 3.14 14.78 -7.32
N SER A 112 2.67 13.69 -7.94
CA SER A 112 1.80 13.76 -9.12
C SER A 112 0.34 13.57 -8.75
N ARG A 113 -0.50 14.60 -9.01
CA ARG A 113 -1.97 14.54 -8.80
C ARG A 113 -2.60 13.32 -9.46
N ARG A 114 -2.20 13.05 -10.71
CA ARG A 114 -2.68 11.90 -11.50
C ARG A 114 -2.51 10.57 -10.77
N MET A 115 -1.40 10.37 -10.04
CA MET A 115 -1.17 9.11 -9.32
C MET A 115 -2.17 8.92 -8.18
N PHE A 116 -2.54 9.98 -7.47
CA PHE A 116 -3.55 9.91 -6.41
C PHE A 116 -4.95 9.70 -6.97
N GLU A 117 -5.27 10.36 -8.09
CA GLU A 117 -6.55 10.17 -8.78
C GLU A 117 -6.70 8.73 -9.27
N GLU A 118 -5.67 8.14 -9.88
CA GLU A 118 -5.67 6.74 -10.32
C GLU A 118 -5.82 5.75 -9.14
N MET A 119 -5.19 6.05 -8.00
CA MET A 119 -5.36 5.28 -6.77
C MET A 119 -6.80 5.33 -6.23
N ILE A 120 -7.52 6.44 -6.44
CA ILE A 120 -8.94 6.58 -6.06
C ILE A 120 -9.83 5.87 -7.07
N ASP A 121 -9.65 6.13 -8.37
CA ASP A 121 -10.46 5.58 -9.45
C ASP A 121 -10.47 4.05 -9.44
N SER A 122 -9.30 3.44 -9.21
CA SER A 122 -9.13 1.99 -9.17
C SER A 122 -9.97 1.30 -8.08
N ARG A 123 -10.35 2.02 -7.01
CA ARG A 123 -11.20 1.49 -5.92
C ARG A 123 -12.64 1.23 -6.35
N THR A 124 -13.10 1.85 -7.44
CA THR A 124 -14.43 1.60 -8.01
C THR A 124 -14.61 0.12 -8.38
N LYS A 125 -13.53 -0.54 -8.83
CA LYS A 125 -13.54 -1.96 -9.21
C LYS A 125 -13.91 -2.88 -8.05
N GLU A 126 -13.64 -2.49 -6.80
CA GLU A 126 -13.95 -3.29 -5.61
C GLU A 126 -15.45 -3.39 -5.30
N PHE A 127 -16.28 -2.58 -5.97
CA PHE A 127 -17.73 -2.64 -5.84
C PHE A 127 -18.37 -3.69 -6.77
N ASP A 128 -17.61 -4.29 -7.69
CA ASP A 128 -18.05 -5.49 -8.42
C ASP A 128 -18.04 -6.70 -7.47
N GLU A 129 -19.22 -7.23 -7.15
CA GLU A 129 -19.38 -8.36 -6.22
C GLU A 129 -18.86 -9.69 -6.79
N THR A 130 -18.61 -9.75 -8.10
CA THR A 130 -18.22 -10.97 -8.78
C THR A 130 -16.70 -11.15 -8.89
N GLY A 131 -15.91 -10.17 -8.42
CA GLY A 131 -14.45 -10.17 -8.51
C GLY A 131 -13.92 -9.45 -9.75
N PHE A 132 -12.63 -9.62 -10.07
CA PHE A 132 -12.03 -9.04 -11.27
C PHE A 132 -12.28 -9.92 -12.49
N ALA A 133 -12.41 -9.34 -13.67
CA ALA A 133 -12.66 -10.06 -14.91
C ALA A 133 -11.55 -11.08 -15.24
N SER A 134 -10.29 -10.71 -15.01
CA SER A 134 -9.13 -11.53 -15.34
C SER A 134 -7.96 -11.30 -14.40
N LEU A 135 -6.95 -12.18 -14.49
CA LEU A 135 -5.68 -12.01 -13.79
C LEU A 135 -4.99 -10.68 -14.15
N GLY A 136 -5.09 -10.25 -15.42
CA GLY A 136 -4.53 -8.97 -15.87
C GLY A 136 -5.26 -7.74 -15.33
N GLU A 137 -6.58 -7.82 -15.12
CA GLU A 137 -7.31 -6.74 -14.46
C GLU A 137 -6.94 -6.63 -12.97
N LEU A 138 -6.81 -7.78 -12.30
CA LEU A 138 -6.33 -7.85 -10.91
C LEU A 138 -4.91 -7.28 -10.79
N GLU A 139 -4.02 -7.59 -11.72
CA GLU A 139 -2.67 -7.02 -11.79
C GLU A 139 -2.71 -5.49 -11.97
N SER A 140 -3.53 -5.00 -12.89
CA SER A 140 -3.71 -3.56 -13.13
C SER A 140 -4.24 -2.84 -11.89
N PHE A 141 -5.15 -3.47 -11.14
CA PHE A 141 -5.62 -2.95 -9.85
C PHE A 141 -4.49 -2.92 -8.80
N ALA A 142 -3.68 -3.98 -8.70
CA ALA A 142 -2.53 -4.03 -7.80
C ALA A 142 -1.49 -2.94 -8.12
N GLU A 143 -1.26 -2.67 -9.42
CA GLU A 143 -0.40 -1.60 -9.90
C GLU A 143 -0.93 -0.21 -9.54
N GLN A 144 -2.21 0.07 -9.86
CA GLN A 144 -2.85 1.36 -9.64
C GLN A 144 -3.05 1.69 -8.16
N THR A 145 -2.99 0.69 -7.27
CA THR A 145 -3.12 0.87 -5.82
C THR A 145 -1.78 0.77 -5.10
N SER A 146 -1.34 -0.44 -4.75
CA SER A 146 -0.12 -0.63 -3.95
C SER A 146 1.15 -0.38 -4.75
N GLY A 147 1.16 -0.58 -6.07
CA GLY A 147 2.27 -0.19 -6.95
C GLY A 147 2.50 1.32 -6.93
N ALA A 148 1.45 2.09 -7.21
CA ALA A 148 1.47 3.55 -7.16
C ALA A 148 1.90 4.08 -5.79
N LEU A 149 1.35 3.54 -4.71
CA LEU A 149 1.73 3.91 -3.33
C LEU A 149 3.23 3.76 -3.08
N GLN A 150 3.84 2.68 -3.56
CA GLN A 150 5.28 2.44 -3.36
C GLN A 150 6.12 3.39 -4.21
N CYS A 151 5.68 3.72 -5.43
CA CYS A 151 6.34 4.74 -6.25
C CYS A 151 6.28 6.13 -5.59
N VAL A 152 5.13 6.54 -5.05
CA VAL A 152 4.99 7.81 -4.30
C VAL A 152 5.83 7.78 -3.02
N SER A 153 5.88 6.66 -2.32
CA SER A 153 6.72 6.49 -1.13
C SER A 153 8.21 6.62 -1.45
N LEU A 154 8.65 6.20 -2.64
CA LEU A 154 10.03 6.38 -3.10
C LEU A 154 10.37 7.86 -3.32
N LYS A 155 9.42 8.66 -3.82
CA LYS A 155 9.58 10.11 -3.98
C LYS A 155 9.77 10.83 -2.64
N VAL A 156 9.09 10.39 -1.59
CA VAL A 156 9.31 10.89 -0.22
C VAL A 156 10.72 10.58 0.30
N LEU A 157 11.31 9.47 -0.15
CA LEU A 157 12.71 9.16 0.14
C LEU A 157 13.69 9.86 -0.79
N GLU A 158 13.21 10.71 -1.70
CA GLU A 158 13.99 11.44 -2.71
C GLU A 158 14.87 10.51 -3.56
N VAL A 159 14.32 9.33 -3.85
CA VAL A 159 14.91 8.37 -4.77
C VAL A 159 14.12 8.44 -6.09
N ASP A 160 14.81 8.58 -7.21
CA ASP A 160 14.18 8.75 -8.52
C ASP A 160 14.80 7.90 -9.63
N GLU A 161 15.81 7.09 -9.32
CA GLU A 161 16.44 6.17 -10.26
C GLU A 161 15.41 5.21 -10.85
N THR A 162 15.42 5.07 -12.18
CA THR A 162 14.45 4.27 -12.95
C THR A 162 14.29 2.86 -12.39
N GLU A 163 15.40 2.18 -12.07
CA GLU A 163 15.40 0.83 -11.53
C GLU A 163 14.83 0.77 -10.10
N ALA A 164 14.99 1.81 -9.30
CA ALA A 164 14.42 1.88 -7.96
C ALA A 164 12.91 2.09 -8.00
N VAL A 165 12.45 2.95 -8.92
CA VAL A 165 11.02 3.16 -9.19
C VAL A 165 10.37 1.87 -9.69
N GLU A 166 10.97 1.20 -10.68
CA GLU A 166 10.45 -0.08 -11.17
C GLU A 166 10.48 -1.18 -10.10
N ALA A 167 11.54 -1.26 -9.29
CA ALA A 167 11.59 -2.19 -8.18
C ALA A 167 10.45 -1.95 -7.17
N ALA A 168 10.19 -0.70 -6.79
CA ALA A 168 9.11 -0.36 -5.88
C ALA A 168 7.72 -0.64 -6.46
N ARG A 169 7.50 -0.34 -7.74
CA ARG A 169 6.28 -0.71 -8.44
C ARG A 169 6.05 -2.21 -8.32
N ARG A 170 7.02 -3.03 -8.71
CA ARG A 170 6.96 -4.51 -8.64
C ARG A 170 6.74 -5.03 -7.21
N VAL A 171 7.41 -4.45 -6.21
CA VAL A 171 7.18 -4.81 -4.80
C VAL A 171 5.76 -4.48 -4.38
N GLY A 172 5.21 -3.34 -4.81
CA GLY A 172 3.83 -2.95 -4.57
C GLY A 172 2.82 -3.92 -5.17
N LEU A 173 3.03 -4.34 -6.44
CA LEU A 173 2.17 -5.35 -7.08
C LEU A 173 2.20 -6.67 -6.30
N ALA A 174 3.39 -7.19 -6.00
CA ALA A 174 3.52 -8.44 -5.24
C ALA A 174 2.87 -8.36 -3.86
N TRP A 175 3.03 -7.22 -3.16
CA TRP A 175 2.42 -6.98 -1.86
C TRP A 175 0.89 -7.04 -1.92
N ALA A 176 0.28 -6.38 -2.91
CA ALA A 176 -1.17 -6.40 -3.10
C ALA A 176 -1.68 -7.80 -3.45
N LEU A 177 -1.06 -8.48 -4.43
CA LEU A 177 -1.48 -9.81 -4.88
C LEU A 177 -1.42 -10.84 -3.74
N VAL A 178 -0.30 -10.88 -2.99
CA VAL A 178 -0.17 -11.74 -1.81
C VAL A 178 -1.18 -11.34 -0.74
N GLY A 179 -1.38 -10.05 -0.51
CA GLY A 179 -2.36 -9.52 0.44
C GLY A 179 -3.78 -9.97 0.15
N LEU A 180 -4.19 -9.95 -1.13
CA LEU A 180 -5.51 -10.41 -1.57
C LEU A 180 -5.69 -11.91 -1.35
N CYS A 181 -4.68 -12.73 -1.67
CA CYS A 181 -4.71 -14.18 -1.39
C CYS A 181 -4.84 -14.47 0.11
N ARG A 182 -4.10 -13.76 0.98
CA ARG A 182 -4.20 -13.91 2.45
C ARG A 182 -5.57 -13.51 2.99
N SER A 183 -6.22 -12.58 2.31
CA SER A 183 -7.47 -11.97 2.78
C SER A 183 -8.70 -12.65 2.19
N VAL A 184 -8.56 -13.71 1.39
CA VAL A 184 -9.68 -14.50 0.84
C VAL A 184 -10.68 -14.93 1.93
N PRO A 185 -10.29 -15.53 3.08
CA PRO A 185 -11.26 -15.88 4.12
C PRO A 185 -11.97 -14.65 4.70
N TYR A 186 -11.26 -13.53 4.83
CA TYR A 186 -11.82 -12.29 5.38
C TYR A 186 -12.84 -11.68 4.41
N HIS A 187 -12.49 -11.54 3.13
CA HIS A 187 -13.40 -11.02 2.11
C HIS A 187 -14.62 -11.93 1.92
N ALA A 188 -14.43 -13.25 1.92
CA ALA A 188 -15.54 -14.19 1.81
C ALA A 188 -16.55 -14.04 2.97
N ARG A 189 -16.08 -13.88 4.22
CA ARG A 189 -16.98 -13.61 5.38
C ARG A 189 -17.79 -12.32 5.25
N LEU A 190 -17.31 -11.36 4.47
CA LEU A 190 -18.01 -10.13 4.13
C LEU A 190 -18.89 -10.26 2.87
N GLY A 191 -19.01 -11.47 2.31
CA GLY A 191 -19.75 -11.74 1.09
C GLY A 191 -19.06 -11.26 -0.18
N ARG A 192 -17.72 -11.11 -0.18
CA ARG A 192 -16.95 -10.46 -1.25
C ARG A 192 -15.94 -11.39 -1.90
N VAL A 193 -15.68 -11.14 -3.17
CA VAL A 193 -14.70 -11.87 -3.98
C VAL A 193 -13.80 -10.87 -4.69
N TYR A 194 -12.48 -11.11 -4.60
CA TYR A 194 -11.44 -10.31 -5.27
C TYR A 194 -10.60 -11.18 -6.23
N LEU A 195 -10.99 -12.43 -6.44
CA LEU A 195 -10.27 -13.35 -7.30
C LEU A 195 -10.68 -13.18 -8.78
N PRO A 196 -9.82 -13.54 -9.74
CA PRO A 196 -10.15 -13.46 -11.16
C PRO A 196 -11.27 -14.42 -11.57
N ARG A 197 -12.29 -13.89 -12.24
CA ARG A 197 -13.49 -14.64 -12.68
C ARG A 197 -13.19 -15.69 -13.73
N ASP A 198 -12.29 -15.40 -14.66
CA ASP A 198 -11.83 -16.36 -15.69
C ASP A 198 -11.15 -17.60 -15.07
N LEU A 199 -10.35 -17.40 -14.01
CA LEU A 199 -9.72 -18.47 -13.26
C LEU A 199 -10.75 -19.24 -12.41
N LEU A 200 -11.68 -18.54 -11.75
CA LEU A 200 -12.78 -19.18 -11.02
C LEU A 200 -13.65 -20.05 -11.95
N ALA A 201 -14.00 -19.54 -13.13
CA ALA A 201 -14.75 -20.30 -14.13
C ALA A 201 -13.98 -21.53 -14.61
N SER A 202 -12.67 -21.40 -14.83
CA SER A 202 -11.79 -22.51 -15.21
C SER A 202 -11.66 -23.59 -14.12
N ALA A 203 -11.86 -23.20 -12.86
CA ALA A 203 -11.93 -24.09 -11.71
C ALA A 203 -13.35 -24.61 -11.40
N ASP A 204 -14.33 -24.33 -12.27
CA ASP A 204 -15.75 -24.67 -12.07
C ASP A 204 -16.29 -24.16 -10.72
N LEU A 205 -15.99 -22.88 -10.44
CA LEU A 205 -16.39 -22.17 -9.23
C LEU A 205 -17.15 -20.88 -9.57
N ALA A 206 -18.35 -20.74 -8.98
CA ALA A 206 -19.06 -19.47 -9.00
C ALA A 206 -18.49 -18.52 -7.92
N PRO A 207 -18.43 -17.21 -8.15
CA PRO A 207 -18.04 -16.23 -7.12
C PRO A 207 -18.87 -16.36 -5.83
N SER A 208 -20.16 -16.66 -5.94
CA SER A 208 -21.04 -16.87 -4.79
C SER A 208 -20.67 -18.09 -3.94
N ALA A 209 -20.02 -19.11 -4.51
CA ALA A 209 -19.49 -20.25 -3.76
C ALA A 209 -18.28 -19.82 -2.92
N VAL A 210 -17.40 -19.00 -3.49
CA VAL A 210 -16.24 -18.41 -2.78
C VAL A 210 -16.70 -17.51 -1.64
N ALA A 211 -17.65 -16.61 -1.91
CA ALA A 211 -18.24 -15.74 -0.89
C ALA A 211 -18.90 -16.54 0.25
N ALA A 212 -19.49 -17.70 -0.05
CA ALA A 212 -20.05 -18.61 0.95
C ALA A 212 -19.00 -19.53 1.63
N MET A 213 -17.71 -19.35 1.33
CA MET A 213 -16.61 -20.20 1.79
C MET A 213 -16.81 -21.70 1.51
N ARG A 214 -17.34 -22.02 0.32
CA ARG A 214 -17.58 -23.40 -0.15
C ARG A 214 -16.53 -23.82 -1.17
N ASP A 215 -16.32 -25.13 -1.27
CA ASP A 215 -15.47 -25.76 -2.30
C ASP A 215 -14.02 -25.23 -2.34
N GLY A 216 -13.44 -24.94 -1.17
CA GLY A 216 -12.11 -24.33 -1.04
C GLY A 216 -10.98 -25.11 -1.71
N SER A 217 -11.10 -26.43 -1.85
CA SER A 217 -10.12 -27.25 -2.59
C SER A 217 -10.05 -26.89 -4.08
N ARG A 218 -11.13 -26.39 -4.68
CA ARG A 218 -11.16 -25.94 -6.08
C ARG A 218 -10.51 -24.57 -6.26
N LEU A 219 -10.26 -23.81 -5.18
CA LEU A 219 -9.58 -22.52 -5.25
C LEU A 219 -8.06 -22.65 -5.38
N GLU A 220 -7.47 -23.81 -5.07
CA GLU A 220 -6.03 -24.03 -5.15
C GLU A 220 -5.40 -23.53 -6.47
N PRO A 221 -5.86 -23.92 -7.68
CA PRO A 221 -5.28 -23.43 -8.93
C PRO A 221 -5.46 -21.93 -9.15
N VAL A 222 -6.53 -21.34 -8.62
CA VAL A 222 -6.79 -19.88 -8.71
C VAL A 222 -5.81 -19.11 -7.84
N ILE A 223 -5.61 -19.58 -6.60
CA ILE A 223 -4.63 -18.99 -5.68
C ILE A 223 -3.21 -19.18 -6.21
N GLU A 224 -2.88 -20.35 -6.75
CA GLU A 224 -1.57 -20.61 -7.33
C GLU A 224 -1.24 -19.62 -8.44
N ALA A 225 -2.14 -19.40 -9.40
CA ALA A 225 -1.92 -18.46 -10.50
C ALA A 225 -1.65 -17.02 -10.02
N VAL A 226 -2.37 -16.57 -8.98
CA VAL A 226 -2.14 -15.23 -8.39
C VAL A 226 -0.80 -15.18 -7.64
N LEU A 227 -0.41 -16.25 -6.95
CA LEU A 227 0.88 -16.34 -6.25
C LEU A 227 2.07 -16.46 -7.21
N GLU A 228 1.92 -17.15 -8.32
CA GLU A 228 2.91 -17.21 -9.39
C GLU A 228 3.19 -15.81 -9.95
N LEU A 229 2.14 -15.05 -10.27
CA LEU A 229 2.27 -13.65 -10.69
C LEU A 229 2.97 -12.79 -9.63
N ALA A 230 2.61 -12.96 -8.35
CA ALA A 230 3.29 -12.24 -7.26
C ALA A 230 4.78 -12.63 -7.14
N ALA A 231 5.12 -13.89 -7.35
CA ALA A 231 6.51 -14.38 -7.34
C ALA A 231 7.32 -13.83 -8.52
N GLU A 232 6.71 -13.69 -9.69
CA GLU A 232 7.32 -13.06 -10.86
C GLU A 232 7.71 -11.61 -10.56
N HIS A 233 6.78 -10.83 -9.97
CA HIS A 233 7.06 -9.44 -9.59
C HIS A 233 8.18 -9.33 -8.53
N LEU A 234 8.18 -10.19 -7.50
CA LEU A 234 9.27 -10.24 -6.52
C LEU A 234 10.62 -10.58 -7.16
N THR A 235 10.62 -11.51 -8.11
CA THR A 235 11.83 -11.91 -8.84
C THR A 235 12.32 -10.77 -9.73
N ALA A 236 11.42 -10.10 -10.45
CA ALA A 236 11.74 -8.93 -11.28
C ALA A 236 12.33 -7.80 -10.44
N ALA A 237 11.71 -7.47 -9.29
CA ALA A 237 12.21 -6.44 -8.39
C ALA A 237 13.63 -6.73 -7.90
N ARG A 238 13.94 -8.00 -7.58
CA ARG A 238 15.27 -8.43 -7.10
C ARG A 238 16.35 -8.38 -8.17
N ARG A 239 15.99 -8.61 -9.44
CA ARG A 239 16.94 -8.51 -10.56
C ARG A 239 17.47 -7.09 -10.72
N LEU A 240 16.69 -6.08 -10.35
CA LEU A 240 17.05 -4.66 -10.42
C LEU A 240 17.99 -4.22 -9.30
N LYS A 241 18.09 -5.00 -8.21
CA LYS A 241 18.84 -4.67 -7.00
C LYS A 241 20.25 -4.08 -7.24
N PRO A 242 21.07 -4.57 -8.19
CA PRO A 242 22.40 -4.02 -8.40
C PRO A 242 22.41 -2.50 -8.72
N ASN A 243 21.32 -1.98 -9.29
CA ASN A 243 21.16 -0.58 -9.69
C ASN A 243 20.26 0.22 -8.73
N VAL A 244 19.83 -0.37 -7.61
CA VAL A 244 18.94 0.28 -6.65
C VAL A 244 19.76 0.89 -5.51
N PRO A 245 19.64 2.19 -5.23
CA PRO A 245 20.38 2.83 -4.15
C PRO A 245 19.91 2.34 -2.77
N PRO A 246 20.79 2.29 -1.76
CA PRO A 246 20.42 1.85 -0.41
C PRO A 246 19.29 2.67 0.23
N GLY A 247 19.12 3.94 -0.17
CA GLY A 247 18.05 4.81 0.30
C GLY A 247 16.65 4.30 -0.01
N ALA A 248 16.47 3.51 -1.08
CA ALA A 248 15.19 2.93 -1.47
C ALA A 248 14.73 1.78 -0.55
N LEU A 249 15.65 1.19 0.22
CA LEU A 249 15.42 -0.05 0.93
C LEU A 249 14.17 -0.06 1.83
N PRO A 250 13.86 0.99 2.62
CA PRO A 250 12.67 1.00 3.48
C PRO A 250 11.36 0.77 2.72
N VAL A 251 11.24 1.33 1.50
CA VAL A 251 10.07 1.15 0.62
C VAL A 251 10.05 -0.24 -0.01
N LEU A 252 11.20 -0.90 -0.14
CA LEU A 252 11.33 -2.23 -0.74
C LEU A 252 11.18 -3.38 0.28
N LEU A 253 11.34 -3.11 1.58
CA LEU A 253 11.21 -4.09 2.67
C LEU A 253 9.89 -4.91 2.68
N PRO A 254 8.73 -4.40 2.24
CA PRO A 254 7.52 -5.22 2.10
C PRO A 254 7.74 -6.49 1.26
N ALA A 255 8.68 -6.51 0.32
CA ALA A 255 9.04 -7.71 -0.44
C ALA A 255 9.52 -8.87 0.44
N THR A 256 10.22 -8.57 1.54
CA THR A 256 10.70 -9.58 2.51
C THR A 256 9.52 -10.30 3.16
N LEU A 257 8.53 -9.52 3.60
CA LEU A 257 7.33 -10.06 4.24
C LEU A 257 6.42 -10.74 3.23
N ALA A 258 6.21 -10.14 2.05
CA ALA A 258 5.47 -10.75 0.95
C ALA A 258 6.04 -12.12 0.57
N THR A 259 7.36 -12.27 0.54
CA THR A 259 8.02 -13.56 0.26
C THR A 259 7.77 -14.60 1.33
N SER A 260 7.76 -14.19 2.60
CA SER A 260 7.42 -15.10 3.70
C SER A 260 5.98 -15.57 3.56
N TYR A 261 5.06 -14.64 3.33
CA TYR A 261 3.64 -14.96 3.18
C TYR A 261 3.36 -15.80 1.95
N LEU A 262 4.01 -15.50 0.82
CA LEU A 262 3.90 -16.31 -0.39
C LEU A 262 4.29 -17.77 -0.12
N ARG A 263 5.42 -18.01 0.55
CA ARG A 263 5.83 -19.37 0.93
C ARG A 263 4.82 -20.06 1.85
N ASP A 264 4.31 -19.34 2.85
CA ASP A 264 3.32 -19.88 3.77
C ASP A 264 2.01 -20.24 3.05
N LEU A 265 1.60 -19.41 2.09
CA LEU A 265 0.41 -19.65 1.25
C LEU A 265 0.62 -20.81 0.27
N SER A 266 1.77 -20.89 -0.42
CA SER A 266 2.05 -21.98 -1.37
C SER A 266 2.03 -23.36 -0.70
N VAL A 267 2.32 -23.45 0.59
CA VAL A 267 2.21 -24.70 1.37
C VAL A 267 0.77 -25.00 1.79
N ARG A 268 -0.07 -23.97 1.96
CA ARG A 268 -1.44 -24.06 2.53
C ARG A 268 -2.56 -23.86 1.52
N LYS A 269 -2.23 -23.67 0.24
CA LYS A 269 -3.16 -23.37 -0.86
C LYS A 269 -4.25 -24.40 -1.10
N SER A 270 -4.10 -25.62 -0.58
CA SER A 270 -5.11 -26.68 -0.65
C SER A 270 -6.38 -26.38 0.13
N ASP A 271 -6.31 -25.49 1.12
CA ASP A 271 -7.48 -24.87 1.74
C ASP A 271 -7.23 -23.37 2.01
N PRO A 272 -7.54 -22.50 1.03
CA PRO A 272 -7.38 -21.05 1.15
C PRO A 272 -8.25 -20.43 2.24
N PHE A 273 -9.24 -21.15 2.78
CA PHE A 273 -10.08 -20.66 3.88
C PHE A 273 -9.46 -20.93 5.27
N ALA A 274 -8.55 -21.89 5.36
CA ALA A 274 -7.88 -22.28 6.61
C ALA A 274 -6.54 -21.54 6.85
N ILE A 275 -6.17 -20.59 5.99
CA ILE A 275 -4.94 -19.80 6.16
C ILE A 275 -5.02 -19.03 7.49
N PRO A 276 -4.11 -19.28 8.45
CA PRO A 276 -4.17 -18.64 9.76
C PRO A 276 -4.03 -17.11 9.65
N GLY A 277 -4.76 -16.40 10.51
CA GLY A 277 -4.51 -14.99 10.75
C GLY A 277 -3.15 -14.76 11.42
N GLU A 278 -2.41 -13.80 10.88
CA GLU A 278 -1.20 -13.19 11.43
C GLU A 278 0.00 -14.10 11.77
N ALA A 279 1.08 -13.98 10.98
CA ALA A 279 2.38 -14.57 11.31
C ALA A 279 2.94 -14.01 12.63
N ASN A 280 3.73 -14.78 13.37
CA ASN A 280 4.35 -14.37 14.63
C ASN A 280 5.01 -12.97 14.53
N PRO A 281 4.54 -11.95 15.29
CA PRO A 281 5.03 -10.57 15.20
C PRO A 281 6.54 -10.41 15.42
N ILE A 282 7.14 -11.28 16.24
CA ILE A 282 8.59 -11.27 16.50
C ILE A 282 9.35 -11.73 15.25
N LEU A 283 8.89 -12.78 14.58
CA LEU A 283 9.53 -13.29 13.37
C LEU A 283 9.49 -12.26 12.24
N ARG A 284 8.44 -11.44 12.14
CA ARG A 284 8.37 -10.35 11.14
C ARG A 284 9.48 -9.32 11.37
N GLN A 285 9.62 -8.87 12.62
CA GLN A 285 10.65 -7.89 13.00
C GLN A 285 12.06 -8.43 12.76
N LEU A 286 12.34 -9.68 13.18
CA LEU A 286 13.65 -10.30 12.95
C LEU A 286 13.99 -10.42 11.46
N ARG A 287 13.01 -10.76 10.62
CA ARG A 287 13.19 -10.81 9.15
C ARG A 287 13.50 -9.43 8.58
N LEU A 288 12.78 -8.39 9.00
CA LEU A 288 13.02 -7.02 8.55
C LEU A 288 14.39 -6.50 9.00
N ILE A 289 14.79 -6.76 10.26
CA ILE A 289 16.12 -6.40 10.77
C ILE A 289 17.21 -7.08 9.95
N TRP A 290 17.07 -8.38 9.68
CA TRP A 290 18.02 -9.12 8.85
C TRP A 290 18.09 -8.62 7.41
N ALA A 291 16.93 -8.35 6.80
CA ALA A 291 16.82 -7.82 5.45
C ALA A 291 17.47 -6.43 5.34
N SER A 292 17.21 -5.56 6.31
CA SER A 292 17.83 -4.23 6.41
C SER A 292 19.36 -4.33 6.54
N TRP A 293 19.85 -5.17 7.46
CA TRP A 293 21.29 -5.36 7.70
C TRP A 293 22.02 -5.93 6.48
N THR A 294 21.40 -6.88 5.77
CA THR A 294 21.98 -7.50 4.56
C THR A 294 21.70 -6.72 3.28
N LYS A 295 20.98 -5.59 3.37
CA LYS A 295 20.50 -4.79 2.23
C LYS A 295 19.79 -5.65 1.19
N ARG A 296 18.84 -6.49 1.61
CA ARG A 296 18.06 -7.41 0.76
C ARG A 296 16.57 -7.14 0.91
N TYR A 297 15.82 -7.44 -0.15
CA TYR A 297 14.37 -7.43 -0.19
C TYR A 297 13.87 -8.60 -1.06
#